data_AF-A0A9P5GBH5-F1
#
_entry.id   AF-A0A9P5GBH5-F1
#
_cell.length_a   1.000
_cell.length_b   1.000
_cell.length_c   1.000
_cell.angle_alpha   90.00
_cell.angle_beta   90.00
_cell.angle_gamma   90.00
#
_symmetry.space_group_name_H-M   'P 1'
#
loop_
_entity.id
_entity.type
_entity.pdbx_description
1 polymer ?
#
loop_
_entity_poly.entity_id
_entity_poly.type
_entity_poly.pdbx_seq_one_letter_code
_entity_poly.pdbx_strand_id
1 'polypeptide(L)'
;METMDGIAGEGNVPFAITDVRDIGKYVARIIVDPRTVNRMVLAYNEVRTHNQLYDLLESLSGEKMERKFVPVDAIRSSISEIEATNPSADSAEFVTLCQYQYWYSCCVRGDNTPTYAKYLGYLTTKELYPDAEWISLESYVQEVLDGKAKRVYEHLEHLTPARADTK
;
A
#
# COMPACT_ATOMS: atom_id res chain seq x y z
N MET A 1 0.25 -10.06 -14.60
CA MET A 1 -0.57 -9.10 -13.84
C MET A 1 -0.03 -7.73 -14.17
N GLU A 2 -0.61 -7.06 -15.16
CA GLU A 2 -0.33 -5.63 -15.34
C GLU A 2 -0.86 -4.93 -14.08
N THR A 3 0.05 -4.35 -13.30
CA THR A 3 -0.34 -3.43 -12.25
C THR A 3 -0.93 -2.22 -12.95
N MET A 4 -2.22 -1.94 -12.73
CA MET A 4 -2.80 -0.68 -13.19
C MET A 4 -2.00 0.48 -12.60
N ASP A 5 -1.42 1.29 -13.48
CA ASP A 5 -0.67 2.48 -13.13
C ASP A 5 -1.64 3.64 -12.86
N GLY A 6 -1.33 4.50 -11.88
CA GLY A 6 -2.13 5.70 -11.66
C GLY A 6 -2.03 6.30 -10.27
N ILE A 7 -2.44 7.57 -10.19
CA ILE A 7 -2.55 8.36 -8.97
C ILE A 7 -4.03 8.57 -8.68
N ALA A 8 -4.53 7.97 -7.62
CA ALA A 8 -5.93 8.16 -7.21
C ALA A 8 -6.24 9.61 -6.82
N GLY A 9 -7.32 10.16 -7.39
CA GLY A 9 -7.73 11.55 -7.20
C GLY A 9 -6.61 12.51 -7.56
N GLU A 10 -6.39 13.51 -6.71
CA GLU A 10 -5.29 14.49 -6.86
C GLU A 10 -3.96 13.99 -6.27
N GLY A 11 -3.91 12.78 -5.71
CA GLY A 11 -2.68 12.19 -5.16
C GLY A 11 -2.17 12.81 -3.86
N ASN A 12 -2.98 13.62 -3.17
CA ASN A 12 -2.58 14.38 -1.97
C ASN A 12 -3.07 13.78 -0.65
N VAL A 13 -3.82 12.67 -0.69
CA VAL A 13 -4.30 12.00 0.53
C VAL A 13 -3.16 11.17 1.13
N PRO A 14 -2.80 11.38 2.40
CA PRO A 14 -1.75 10.61 3.04
C PRO A 14 -2.22 9.19 3.37
N PHE A 15 -1.28 8.24 3.32
CA PHE A 15 -1.49 6.87 3.80
C PHE A 15 -0.20 6.31 4.40
N ALA A 16 -0.37 5.38 5.34
CA ALA A 16 0.71 4.69 6.02
C ALA A 16 1.33 3.61 5.10
N ILE A 17 2.67 3.55 5.09
CA ILE A 17 3.45 2.58 4.31
C ILE A 17 4.42 1.82 5.22
N THR A 18 4.67 0.57 4.86
CA THR A 18 5.50 -0.37 5.63
C THR A 18 6.37 -1.17 4.68
N ASP A 19 7.69 -1.20 4.92
CA ASP A 19 8.57 -2.13 4.21
C ASP A 19 8.26 -3.56 4.67
N VAL A 20 8.10 -4.49 3.71
CA VAL A 20 7.75 -5.88 4.00
C VAL A 20 8.73 -6.56 4.96
N ARG A 21 10.01 -6.15 4.94
CA ARG A 21 11.08 -6.69 5.81
C ARG A 21 10.94 -6.24 7.26
N ASP A 22 10.21 -5.15 7.52
CA ASP A 22 9.95 -4.65 8.86
C ASP A 22 8.67 -5.22 9.47
N ILE A 23 7.77 -5.82 8.68
CA ILE A 23 6.54 -6.45 9.18
C ILE A 23 6.85 -7.46 10.28
N GLY A 24 7.82 -8.36 10.04
CA GLY A 24 8.22 -9.37 11.03
C GLY A 24 8.77 -8.76 12.33
N LYS A 25 9.50 -7.64 12.23
CA LYS A 25 10.03 -6.92 13.40
C LYS A 25 8.91 -6.27 14.22
N TYR A 26 7.93 -5.65 13.56
CA TYR A 26 6.74 -5.13 14.24
C TYR A 26 5.98 -6.25 14.93
N VAL A 27 5.68 -7.33 14.21
CA VAL A 27 4.95 -8.48 14.77
C VAL A 27 5.68 -9.02 16.00
N ALA A 28 6.99 -9.24 15.93
CA ALA A 28 7.78 -9.76 17.04
C ALA A 28 7.72 -8.86 18.29
N ARG A 29 7.73 -7.52 18.13
CA ARG A 29 7.57 -6.58 19.26
C ARG A 29 6.13 -6.56 19.77
N ILE A 30 5.14 -6.54 18.88
CA ILE A 30 3.72 -6.40 19.23
C ILE A 30 3.22 -7.61 20.02
N ILE A 31 3.52 -8.83 19.59
CA ILE A 31 2.91 -10.04 20.18
C ILE A 31 3.34 -10.29 21.63
N VAL A 32 4.49 -9.76 22.06
CA VAL A 32 5.02 -9.94 23.42
C VAL A 32 4.77 -8.72 24.32
N ASP A 33 4.26 -7.62 23.77
CA ASP A 33 4.06 -6.38 24.51
C ASP A 33 2.71 -6.41 25.25
N PRO A 34 2.69 -6.39 26.60
CA PRO A 34 1.44 -6.45 27.36
C PRO A 34 0.50 -5.27 27.08
N ARG A 35 1.00 -4.15 26.54
CA ARG A 35 0.20 -2.98 26.17
C ARG A 35 -0.72 -3.24 24.97
N THR A 36 -0.44 -4.27 24.15
CA THR A 36 -1.13 -4.55 22.88
C THR A 36 -2.20 -5.65 23.01
N VAL A 37 -2.31 -6.32 24.16
CA VAL A 37 -3.28 -7.40 24.39
C VAL A 37 -4.72 -6.90 24.17
N ASN A 38 -5.46 -7.56 23.28
CA ASN A 38 -6.82 -7.17 22.88
C ASN A 38 -6.93 -5.74 22.32
N ARG A 39 -5.86 -5.24 21.69
CA ARG A 39 -5.82 -3.92 21.05
C ARG A 39 -5.50 -4.06 19.56
N MET A 40 -6.08 -3.16 18.78
CA MET A 40 -5.67 -2.94 17.39
C MET A 40 -4.42 -2.06 17.37
N VAL A 41 -3.46 -2.41 16.51
CA VAL A 41 -2.19 -1.68 16.36
C VAL A 41 -1.98 -1.31 14.90
N LEU A 42 -1.81 -0.01 14.62
CA LEU A 42 -1.32 0.45 13.32
C LEU A 42 0.21 0.40 13.31
N ALA A 43 0.76 -0.53 12.53
CA ALA A 43 2.19 -0.64 12.27
C ALA A 43 2.56 0.03 10.95
N TYR A 44 3.45 1.02 11.00
CA TYR A 44 3.87 1.78 9.82
C TYR A 44 5.28 2.36 9.95
N ASN A 45 6.01 2.38 8.83
CA ASN A 45 7.33 3.00 8.72
C ASN A 45 7.18 4.51 8.54
N GLU A 46 6.39 4.90 7.54
CA GLU A 46 6.23 6.29 7.11
C GLU A 46 4.78 6.57 6.71
N VAL A 47 4.45 7.86 6.60
CA VAL A 47 3.20 8.33 6.00
C VAL A 47 3.57 9.18 4.78
N ARG A 48 2.97 8.87 3.64
CA ARG A 48 3.24 9.51 2.36
C ARG A 48 1.94 9.73 1.58
N THR A 49 1.97 10.66 0.65
CA THR A 49 0.96 10.81 -0.41
C THR A 49 1.49 10.21 -1.70
N HIS A 50 0.62 9.91 -2.68
CA HIS A 50 1.09 9.47 -4.00
C HIS A 50 2.06 10.48 -4.62
N ASN A 51 1.74 11.78 -4.57
CA ASN A 51 2.61 12.80 -5.12
C ASN A 51 4.01 12.77 -4.49
N GLN A 52 4.11 12.58 -3.17
CA GLN A 52 5.40 12.45 -2.48
C GLN A 52 6.17 11.18 -2.89
N LEU A 53 5.48 10.07 -3.21
CA LEU A 53 6.14 8.88 -3.74
C LEU A 53 6.76 9.17 -5.12
N TYR A 54 6.01 9.83 -6.00
CA TYR A 54 6.49 10.22 -7.32
C TYR A 54 7.63 11.23 -7.23
N ASP A 55 7.51 12.25 -6.38
CA ASP A 55 8.57 13.25 -6.17
C ASP A 55 9.88 12.59 -5.72
N LEU A 56 9.80 11.63 -4.79
CA LEU A 56 10.96 10.87 -4.31
C LEU A 56 11.59 10.04 -5.42
N LEU A 57 10.78 9.31 -6.20
CA LEU A 57 11.26 8.49 -7.31
C LEU A 57 11.94 9.35 -8.38
N GLU A 58 11.31 10.45 -8.80
CA GLU A 58 11.89 11.39 -9.76
C GLU A 58 13.19 12.01 -9.24
N SER A 59 13.23 12.37 -7.95
CA SER A 59 14.42 12.98 -7.35
C SER A 59 15.60 12.01 -7.28
N LEU A 60 15.38 10.74 -6.93
CA LEU A 60 16.45 9.75 -6.79
C LEU A 60 16.89 9.16 -8.13
N SER A 61 15.96 8.98 -9.08
CA SER A 61 16.28 8.47 -10.42
C SER A 61 16.88 9.53 -11.34
N GLY A 62 16.56 10.82 -11.11
CA GLY A 62 16.85 11.90 -12.06
C GLY A 62 15.93 11.90 -13.29
N GLU A 63 14.92 11.02 -13.32
CA GLU A 63 13.96 10.91 -14.42
C GLU A 63 12.64 11.60 -14.09
N LYS A 64 11.90 11.99 -15.13
CA LYS A 64 10.54 12.54 -14.99
C LYS A 64 9.52 11.51 -15.38
N MET A 65 8.56 11.27 -14.48
CA MET A 65 7.50 10.30 -14.66
C MET A 65 6.24 10.97 -15.18
N GLU A 66 5.54 10.32 -16.11
CA GLU A 66 4.18 10.73 -16.47
C GLU A 66 3.24 10.47 -15.28
N ARG A 67 2.49 11.49 -14.87
CA ARG A 67 1.51 11.38 -13.78
C ARG A 67 0.11 11.20 -14.33
N LYS A 68 -0.40 9.96 -14.24
CA LYS A 68 -1.75 9.60 -14.67
C LYS A 68 -2.71 9.68 -13.50
N PHE A 69 -3.41 10.80 -13.36
CA PHE A 69 -4.42 10.97 -12.33
C PHE A 69 -5.73 10.27 -12.69
N VAL A 70 -6.29 9.53 -11.74
CA VAL A 70 -7.56 8.80 -11.88
C VAL A 70 -8.63 9.54 -11.08
N PRO A 71 -9.62 10.18 -11.73
CA PRO A 71 -10.66 10.93 -11.03
C PRO A 71 -11.44 10.07 -10.02
N VAL A 72 -11.81 10.67 -8.89
CA VAL A 72 -12.54 9.96 -7.82
C VAL A 72 -13.85 9.35 -8.33
N ASP A 73 -14.59 10.07 -9.18
CA ASP A 73 -15.83 9.54 -9.76
C ASP A 73 -15.57 8.36 -10.70
N ALA A 74 -14.46 8.36 -11.45
CA ALA A 74 -14.08 7.21 -12.26
C ALA A 74 -13.77 5.98 -11.39
N ILE A 75 -13.04 6.17 -10.28
CA ILE A 75 -12.79 5.08 -9.30
C ILE A 75 -14.10 4.51 -8.77
N ARG A 76 -15.04 5.37 -8.35
CA ARG A 76 -16.34 4.94 -7.80
C ARG A 76 -17.21 4.23 -8.84
N SER A 77 -17.21 4.71 -10.09
CA SER A 77 -17.92 4.05 -11.19
C SER A 77 -17.33 2.67 -11.47
N SER A 78 -16.00 2.54 -11.59
CA SER A 78 -15.34 1.25 -11.80
C SER A 78 -15.66 0.25 -10.70
N ILE A 79 -15.66 0.68 -9.43
CA ILE A 79 -16.08 -0.19 -8.30
C ILE A 79 -17.51 -0.67 -8.52
N SER A 80 -18.44 0.25 -8.77
CA SER A 80 -19.88 -0.06 -8.89
C SER A 80 -20.17 -0.99 -10.08
N GLU A 81 -19.50 -0.76 -11.21
CA GLU A 81 -19.65 -1.55 -12.44
C GLU A 81 -19.11 -2.98 -12.26
N ILE A 82 -17.93 -3.13 -11.65
CA ILE A 82 -17.33 -4.45 -11.44
C ILE A 82 -18.07 -5.22 -10.34
N GLU A 83 -18.49 -4.57 -9.25
CA GLU A 83 -19.30 -5.22 -8.21
C GLU A 83 -20.60 -5.80 -8.77
N ALA A 84 -21.22 -5.11 -9.74
CA ALA A 84 -22.44 -5.57 -10.40
C ALA A 84 -22.25 -6.87 -11.21
N THR A 85 -21.03 -7.21 -11.63
CA THR A 85 -20.74 -8.49 -12.32
C THR A 85 -20.60 -9.67 -11.35
N ASN A 86 -20.49 -9.39 -10.04
CA ASN A 86 -20.22 -10.37 -8.99
C ASN A 86 -19.05 -11.31 -9.35
N PRO A 87 -17.83 -10.76 -9.53
CA PRO A 87 -16.70 -11.51 -10.04
C PRO A 87 -16.27 -12.60 -9.03
N SER A 88 -15.90 -13.77 -9.54
CA SER A 88 -15.27 -14.81 -8.72
C SER A 88 -13.98 -14.29 -8.10
N ALA A 89 -13.67 -14.71 -6.87
CA ALA A 89 -12.44 -14.32 -6.17
C ALA A 89 -11.15 -14.66 -6.94
N ASP A 90 -11.21 -15.64 -7.84
CA ASP A 90 -10.08 -16.07 -8.68
C ASP A 90 -9.96 -15.30 -10.01
N SER A 91 -10.87 -14.37 -10.31
CA SER A 91 -10.90 -13.67 -11.59
C SER A 91 -10.00 -12.43 -11.62
N ALA A 92 -9.55 -12.06 -12.83
CA ALA A 92 -8.82 -10.80 -13.03
C ALA A 92 -9.69 -9.57 -12.67
N GLU A 93 -11.00 -9.62 -12.92
CA GLU A 93 -11.94 -8.56 -12.55
C GLU A 93 -11.97 -8.34 -11.03
N PHE A 94 -11.91 -9.40 -10.23
CA PHE A 94 -11.85 -9.28 -8.77
C PHE A 94 -10.56 -8.61 -8.30
N VAL A 95 -9.42 -8.91 -8.93
CA VAL A 95 -8.14 -8.21 -8.64
C VAL A 95 -8.25 -6.72 -8.97
N THR A 96 -8.84 -6.37 -10.11
CA THR A 96 -9.11 -4.97 -10.49
C THR A 96 -10.05 -4.27 -9.49
N LEU A 97 -11.10 -4.96 -9.05
CA LEU A 97 -12.02 -4.45 -8.03
C LEU A 97 -11.28 -4.15 -6.72
N CYS A 98 -10.45 -5.09 -6.25
CA CYS A 98 -9.65 -4.91 -5.04
C CYS A 98 -8.74 -3.68 -5.14
N GLN A 99 -8.12 -3.45 -6.30
CA GLN A 99 -7.27 -2.28 -6.54
C GLN A 99 -8.06 -0.97 -6.40
N TYR A 100 -9.22 -0.85 -7.05
CA TYR A 100 -10.02 0.36 -6.97
C TYR A 100 -10.61 0.59 -5.58
N GLN A 101 -11.10 -0.45 -4.91
CA GLN A 101 -11.57 -0.36 -3.54
C GLN A 101 -10.44 0.07 -2.58
N TYR A 102 -9.23 -0.45 -2.78
CA TYR A 102 -8.05 -0.06 -2.00
C TYR A 102 -7.69 1.41 -2.23
N TRP A 103 -7.67 1.88 -3.48
CA TRP A 103 -7.46 3.30 -3.80
C TRP A 103 -8.54 4.19 -3.19
N TYR A 104 -9.81 3.80 -3.27
CA TYR A 104 -10.89 4.57 -2.69
C TYR A 104 -10.77 4.68 -1.16
N SER A 105 -10.45 3.58 -0.48
CA SER A 105 -10.23 3.53 0.96
C SER A 105 -9.01 4.35 1.40
N CYS A 106 -7.83 3.99 0.89
CA CYS A 106 -6.56 4.54 1.37
C CYS A 106 -6.23 5.91 0.79
N CYS A 107 -6.52 6.12 -0.50
CA CYS A 107 -6.02 7.26 -1.28
C CYS A 107 -7.09 8.31 -1.60
N VAL A 108 -8.36 8.04 -1.30
CA VAL A 108 -9.45 9.02 -1.41
C VAL A 108 -10.04 9.36 -0.05
N ARG A 109 -10.46 8.36 0.74
CA ARG A 109 -11.01 8.59 2.09
C ARG A 109 -9.94 8.81 3.16
N GLY A 110 -8.73 8.29 2.96
CA GLY A 110 -7.62 8.43 3.90
C GLY A 110 -7.74 7.52 5.12
N ASP A 111 -8.40 6.36 4.97
CA ASP A 111 -8.70 5.46 6.09
C ASP A 111 -7.44 4.81 6.68
N ASN A 112 -6.35 4.73 5.91
CA ASN A 112 -5.08 4.14 6.32
C ASN A 112 -4.09 5.21 6.83
N THR A 113 -4.47 5.96 7.87
CA THR A 113 -3.60 6.99 8.47
C THR A 113 -3.48 6.86 9.99
N PRO A 114 -2.39 7.35 10.62
CA PRO A 114 -2.29 7.39 12.07
C PRO A 114 -3.40 8.21 12.73
N THR A 115 -3.87 9.28 12.09
CA THR A 115 -5.01 10.08 12.57
C THR A 115 -6.28 9.25 12.60
N TYR A 116 -6.59 8.51 11.53
CA TYR A 116 -7.78 7.66 11.48
C TYR A 116 -7.67 6.47 12.44
N ALA A 117 -6.50 5.85 12.55
CA ALA A 117 -6.24 4.80 13.53
C ALA A 117 -6.47 5.28 14.97
N LYS A 118 -5.98 6.47 15.32
CA LYS A 118 -6.22 7.08 16.64
C LYS A 118 -7.70 7.36 16.89
N TYR A 119 -8.41 7.87 15.88
CA TYR A 119 -9.85 8.06 15.95
C TYR A 119 -10.61 6.75 16.28
N LEU A 120 -10.16 5.61 15.72
CA LEU A 120 -10.69 4.29 16.01
C LEU A 120 -10.18 3.66 17.33
N GLY A 121 -9.33 4.36 18.09
CA GLY A 121 -8.78 3.88 19.36
C GLY A 121 -7.60 2.90 19.24
N TYR A 122 -6.98 2.82 18.06
CA TYR A 122 -5.84 1.95 17.80
C TYR A 122 -4.58 2.55 18.44
N LEU A 123 -3.64 1.67 18.81
CA LEU A 123 -2.29 2.07 19.19
C LEU A 123 -1.43 2.26 17.94
N THR A 124 -0.42 3.10 18.00
CA THR A 124 0.53 3.29 16.90
C THR A 124 1.91 2.76 17.26
N THR A 125 2.62 2.15 16.31
CA THR A 125 3.97 1.65 16.58
C THR A 125 4.98 2.76 16.86
N LYS A 126 4.74 3.98 16.35
CA LYS A 126 5.58 5.16 16.67
C LYS A 126 5.46 5.60 18.13
N GLU A 127 4.30 5.39 18.77
CA GLU A 127 4.11 5.67 20.20
C GLU A 127 4.56 4.50 21.07
N LEU A 128 4.32 3.25 20.61
CA LEU A 128 4.72 2.06 21.36
C LEU A 128 6.24 1.86 21.38
N TYR A 129 6.91 2.14 20.26
CA TYR A 129 8.31 1.83 19.99
C TYR A 129 9.05 3.03 19.35
N PRO A 130 9.20 4.15 20.07
CA PRO A 130 9.83 5.36 19.53
C PRO A 130 11.32 5.19 19.25
N ASP A 131 11.96 4.19 19.85
CA ASP A 131 13.37 3.81 19.70
C ASP A 131 13.66 3.01 18.42
N ALA A 132 12.62 2.50 17.77
CA ALA A 132 12.80 1.53 16.71
C ALA A 132 13.17 2.20 15.38
N GLU A 133 14.25 1.70 14.78
CA GLU A 133 14.70 2.08 13.45
C GLU A 133 14.05 1.18 12.40
N TRP A 134 13.55 1.81 11.33
CA TRP A 134 12.82 1.16 10.26
C TRP A 134 13.43 1.54 8.92
N ILE A 135 13.24 0.69 7.92
CA ILE A 135 13.69 0.96 6.57
C ILE A 135 12.86 2.13 6.03
N SER A 136 13.55 3.22 5.69
CA SER A 136 12.90 4.37 5.08
C SER A 136 12.51 4.05 3.64
N LEU A 137 11.48 4.73 3.15
CA LEU A 137 11.10 4.60 1.75
C LEU A 137 12.23 5.04 0.83
N GLU A 138 12.96 6.09 1.19
CA GLU A 138 14.12 6.58 0.44
C GLU A 138 15.20 5.51 0.29
N SER A 139 15.58 4.84 1.39
CA SER A 139 16.57 3.75 1.33
C SER A 139 16.07 2.58 0.48
N TYR A 140 14.79 2.23 0.57
CA TYR A 140 14.20 1.21 -0.30
C TYR A 140 14.24 1.62 -1.78
N VAL A 141 13.84 2.85 -2.12
CA VAL A 141 13.86 3.34 -3.51
C VAL A 141 15.29 3.35 -4.06
N GLN A 142 16.28 3.78 -3.27
CA GLN A 142 17.68 3.72 -3.69
C GLN A 142 18.13 2.27 -3.94
N GLU A 143 17.75 1.32 -3.08
CA GLU A 143 18.05 -0.10 -3.27
C GLU A 143 17.46 -0.66 -4.58
N VAL A 144 16.25 -0.21 -4.95
CA VAL A 144 15.61 -0.56 -6.23
C VAL A 144 16.41 0.01 -7.40
N LEU A 145 16.77 1.30 -7.36
CA LEU A 145 17.54 1.96 -8.42
C LEU A 145 18.94 1.37 -8.59
N ASP A 146 19.54 0.91 -7.49
CA ASP A 146 20.81 0.18 -7.48
C ASP A 146 20.72 -1.24 -8.06
N GLY A 147 19.51 -1.73 -8.38
CA GLY A 147 19.27 -3.11 -8.84
C GLY A 147 19.47 -4.17 -7.76
N LYS A 148 19.41 -3.79 -6.47
CA LYS A 148 19.67 -4.68 -5.32
C LYS A 148 18.40 -5.15 -4.62
N ALA A 149 17.28 -4.46 -4.85
CA ALA A 149 16.02 -4.79 -4.22
C ALA A 149 15.50 -6.16 -4.69
N LYS A 150 14.89 -6.90 -3.76
CA LYS A 150 14.25 -8.19 -4.06
C LYS A 150 12.78 -7.99 -4.37
N ARG A 151 12.29 -8.72 -5.37
CA ARG A 151 10.87 -8.74 -5.70
C ARG A 151 10.07 -9.30 -4.52
N VAL A 152 9.01 -8.60 -4.14
CA VAL A 152 8.08 -9.13 -3.15
C VAL A 152 7.47 -10.42 -3.69
N TYR A 153 7.43 -11.47 -2.86
CA TYR A 153 6.93 -12.80 -3.22
C TYR A 153 7.72 -13.54 -4.30
N GLU A 154 9.03 -13.27 -4.46
CA GLU A 154 9.92 -14.05 -5.35
C GLU A 154 9.83 -15.58 -5.11
N HIS A 155 9.64 -16.00 -3.86
CA HIS A 155 9.44 -17.40 -3.51
C HIS A 155 8.17 -18.03 -4.12
N LEU A 156 7.22 -17.24 -4.64
CA LEU A 156 6.00 -17.72 -5.30
C LEU A 156 6.14 -17.81 -6.83
N GLU A 157 7.29 -17.47 -7.41
CA GLU A 157 7.46 -17.47 -8.89
C GLU A 157 7.29 -18.86 -9.54
N HIS A 158 7.49 -19.93 -8.77
CA HIS A 158 7.28 -21.30 -9.22
C HIS A 158 5.79 -21.70 -9.28
N LEU A 159 4.89 -20.88 -8.72
CA LEU A 159 3.46 -21.15 -8.77
C LEU A 159 2.90 -20.75 -10.14
N THR A 160 2.03 -21.61 -10.68
CA THR A 160 1.32 -21.30 -11.93
C THR A 160 0.42 -20.09 -11.69
N PRO A 161 0.50 -19.01 -12.51
CA PRO A 161 -0.41 -17.88 -12.40
C PRO A 161 -1.86 -18.36 -12.49
N ALA A 162 -2.77 -17.73 -11.73
CA ALA A 162 -4.20 -17.90 -11.95
C ALA A 162 -4.49 -17.65 -13.44
N ARG A 163 -5.15 -18.60 -14.10
CA ARG A 163 -5.48 -18.50 -15.52
C ARG A 163 -6.34 -17.25 -15.69
N ALA A 164 -5.84 -16.26 -16.44
CA ALA A 164 -6.72 -15.28 -17.02
C ALA A 164 -7.57 -16.05 -18.04
N ASP A 165 -8.84 -16.27 -17.73
CA ASP A 165 -9.77 -16.82 -18.70
C ASP A 165 -9.77 -15.88 -19.90
N THR A 166 -9.11 -16.29 -20.98
CA THR A 166 -9.23 -15.63 -22.28
C THR A 166 -10.66 -15.84 -22.76
N LYS A 167 -11.47 -14.79 -22.64
CA LYS A 167 -12.67 -14.62 -23.47
C LYS A 167 -12.31 -13.87 -24.73
#